data_AF-A0A9W7I2A4-F1
#
_entry.id   AF-A0A9W7I2A4-F1
#
_cell.length_a   1.000
_cell.length_b   1.000
_cell.length_c   1.000
_cell.angle_alpha   90.00
_cell.angle_beta   90.00
_cell.angle_gamma   90.00
#
_symmetry.space_group_name_H-M   'P 1'
#
loop_
_entity.id
_entity.type
_entity.pdbx_description
1 polymer ?
#
loop_
_entity_poly.entity_id
_entity_poly.type
_entity_poly.pdbx_seq_one_letter_code
_entity_poly.pdbx_strand_id
1 'polypeptide(L)'
;MPKLKIVILFPFCSHFIKKSIKKCNLKPTSLPKLHPTPHPELFNFIPHPPSLNSPSVIHFPKQTYPNSGEDVKPKLNILQRAAAMALDMAESALLSRELQHPLPKTADPRVQIAGNFAPVPEQPVKHSLPVDGIIPSCINGVYLQNGANPLFEPVAGHHLFDGDGMVHAVSINNGDASYACRFTETQRLLQEKELGRPVFPKAIGELHGHSGIARLMMFYARGLFGLVDHKQGTGVANAGLVYFNVSIEFHPLPPSPITLSILQSNAI
;
A
#
# COMPACT_ATOMS: atom_id res chain seq x y z
N MET A 1 26.69 -16.14 -10.95
CA MET A 1 25.70 -15.04 -10.87
C MET A 1 24.81 -15.27 -9.65
N PRO A 2 24.68 -14.31 -8.72
CA PRO A 2 23.82 -14.50 -7.55
C PRO A 2 22.36 -14.57 -8.01
N LYS A 3 21.68 -15.67 -7.67
CA LYS A 3 20.25 -15.85 -7.94
C LYS A 3 19.48 -14.90 -7.03
N LEU A 4 18.87 -13.85 -7.59
CA LEU A 4 17.94 -12.99 -6.88
C LEU A 4 16.77 -13.85 -6.38
N LYS A 5 16.71 -14.07 -5.07
CA LYS A 5 15.59 -14.78 -4.42
C LYS A 5 14.56 -13.73 -4.03
N ILE A 6 13.56 -13.53 -4.86
CA ILE A 6 12.40 -12.73 -4.48
C ILE A 6 11.44 -13.60 -3.70
N VAL A 7 11.06 -13.10 -2.54
CA VAL A 7 10.14 -13.75 -1.61
C VAL A 7 8.89 -12.91 -1.57
N ILE A 8 7.77 -13.56 -1.82
CA ILE A 8 6.45 -12.95 -1.91
C ILE A 8 5.68 -13.35 -0.67
N LEU A 9 5.12 -12.38 0.04
CA LEU A 9 4.14 -12.63 1.08
C LEU A 9 2.79 -12.05 0.68
N PHE A 10 1.75 -12.88 0.80
CA PHE A 10 0.38 -12.41 0.94
C PHE A 10 0.19 -11.82 2.36
N PRO A 11 -0.72 -10.86 2.56
CA PRO A 11 -0.87 -10.09 3.79
C PRO A 11 -1.10 -10.90 5.08
N PHE A 12 -1.33 -12.21 5.00
CA PHE A 12 -1.64 -13.08 6.14
C PHE A 12 -0.65 -14.22 6.42
N CYS A 13 0.49 -14.34 5.74
CA CYS A 13 1.34 -15.54 5.84
C CYS A 13 2.68 -15.32 6.58
N SER A 14 2.68 -15.36 7.93
CA SER A 14 3.87 -15.24 8.81
C SER A 14 4.94 -16.36 8.68
N HIS A 15 4.88 -17.21 7.65
CA HIS A 15 5.58 -18.51 7.66
C HIS A 15 7.03 -18.49 7.14
N PHE A 16 7.55 -17.35 6.68
CA PHE A 16 8.79 -17.34 5.87
C PHE A 16 10.11 -17.25 6.66
N ILE A 17 10.20 -16.49 7.77
CA ILE A 17 11.48 -16.38 8.53
C ILE A 17 11.99 -17.77 8.92
N LYS A 18 11.08 -18.67 9.31
CA LYS A 18 11.41 -20.06 9.68
C LYS A 18 11.97 -20.90 8.53
N LYS A 19 11.65 -20.60 7.26
CA LYS A 19 12.03 -21.43 6.09
C LYS A 19 13.38 -21.02 5.49
N SER A 20 13.73 -19.73 5.52
CA SER A 20 15.05 -19.26 5.08
C SER A 20 16.16 -19.65 6.08
N ILE A 21 15.87 -19.59 7.39
CA ILE A 21 16.76 -20.07 8.46
C ILE A 21 17.11 -21.56 8.28
N LYS A 22 16.13 -22.40 7.93
CA LYS A 22 16.35 -23.84 7.64
C LYS A 22 17.32 -24.08 6.47
N LYS A 23 17.39 -23.17 5.49
CA LYS A 23 18.24 -23.33 4.29
C LYS A 23 19.71 -22.97 4.55
N CYS A 24 20.01 -22.22 5.61
CA CYS A 24 21.39 -21.90 6.01
C CYS A 24 22.00 -22.91 7.00
N ASN A 25 21.32 -24.04 7.29
CA ASN A 25 21.82 -25.05 8.25
C ASN A 25 22.25 -24.45 9.61
N LEU A 26 21.62 -23.34 9.99
CA LEU A 26 21.84 -22.72 11.28
C LEU A 26 21.24 -23.66 12.32
N LYS A 27 22.10 -24.26 13.17
CA LYS A 27 21.63 -24.85 14.42
C LYS A 27 20.85 -23.77 15.16
N PRO A 28 19.70 -24.09 15.79
CA PRO A 28 19.10 -23.17 16.74
C PRO A 28 20.12 -22.95 17.85
N THR A 29 20.87 -21.84 17.77
CA THR A 29 21.68 -21.39 18.88
C THR A 29 20.68 -21.10 19.97
N SER A 30 20.75 -21.87 21.06
CA SER A 30 19.98 -21.63 22.26
C SER A 30 20.08 -20.14 22.59
N LEU A 31 18.92 -19.49 22.71
CA LEU A 31 18.84 -18.18 23.34
C LEU A 31 19.70 -18.22 24.61
N PRO A 32 20.68 -17.31 24.79
CA PRO A 32 21.39 -17.25 26.04
C PRO A 32 20.35 -17.07 27.15
N LYS A 33 20.35 -17.97 28.14
CA LYS A 33 19.58 -17.77 29.37
C LYS A 33 20.04 -16.44 29.95
N LEU A 34 19.16 -15.43 29.94
CA LEU A 34 19.39 -14.18 30.62
C LEU A 34 19.59 -14.52 32.11
N HIS A 35 20.82 -14.39 32.60
CA HIS A 35 21.10 -14.40 34.02
C HIS A 35 20.83 -12.98 34.54
N PRO A 36 19.95 -12.79 35.54
CA PRO A 36 19.70 -11.48 36.10
C PRO A 36 20.89 -11.05 36.96
N THR A 37 21.61 -10.01 36.55
CA THR A 37 22.50 -9.24 37.42
C THR A 37 21.72 -8.11 38.08
N PRO A 38 21.91 -7.82 39.38
CA PRO A 38 21.08 -6.88 40.11
C PRO A 38 21.64 -5.44 40.08
N HIS A 39 20.72 -4.51 39.79
CA HIS A 39 20.64 -3.10 40.23
C HIS A 39 21.49 -2.02 39.52
N PRO A 40 21.09 -0.73 39.62
CA PRO A 40 19.75 -0.19 39.40
C PRO A 40 19.79 1.18 38.69
N GLU A 41 19.07 1.43 37.59
CA GLU A 41 18.49 2.76 37.33
C GLU A 41 17.26 2.65 36.41
N LEU A 42 16.26 3.46 36.74
CA LEU A 42 14.88 3.44 36.31
C LEU A 42 14.74 3.71 34.79
N PHE A 43 14.27 2.73 34.02
CA PHE A 43 13.38 3.01 32.90
C PHE A 43 12.10 2.22 33.13
N ASN A 44 11.08 2.95 33.61
CA ASN A 44 9.74 2.44 33.81
C ASN A 44 9.20 1.93 32.46
N PHE A 45 9.26 0.61 32.24
CA PHE A 45 8.41 -0.05 31.28
C PHE A 45 6.97 0.06 31.79
N ILE A 46 6.26 1.06 31.32
CA ILE A 46 4.81 1.11 31.44
C ILE A 46 4.29 -0.02 30.53
N PRO A 47 3.63 -1.07 31.06
CA PRO A 47 2.97 -2.04 30.21
C PRO A 47 1.85 -1.31 29.45
N HIS A 48 2.02 -1.17 28.12
CA HIS A 48 0.93 -0.69 27.29
C HIS A 48 -0.26 -1.66 27.43
N PRO A 49 -1.48 -1.15 27.72
CA PRO A 49 -2.65 -2.00 27.79
C PRO A 49 -2.90 -2.68 26.42
N PRO A 50 -3.60 -3.82 26.39
CA PRO A 50 -4.00 -4.45 25.14
C PRO A 50 -4.68 -3.41 24.23
N SER A 51 -4.34 -3.45 22.95
CA SER A 51 -4.65 -2.48 21.89
C SER A 51 -6.15 -2.22 21.61
N LEU A 52 -7.05 -2.67 22.48
CA LEU A 52 -8.49 -2.45 22.36
C LEU A 52 -8.94 -1.00 22.59
N ASN A 53 -8.11 -0.15 23.19
CA ASN A 53 -8.46 1.24 23.52
C ASN A 53 -7.51 2.26 22.89
N SER A 54 -7.06 2.03 21.65
CA SER A 54 -6.45 3.14 20.88
C SER A 54 -7.58 4.05 20.40
N PRO A 55 -7.57 5.36 20.72
CA PRO A 55 -8.55 6.28 20.16
C PRO A 55 -8.45 6.23 18.64
N SER A 56 -9.60 6.27 17.95
CA SER A 56 -9.75 6.23 16.49
C SER A 56 -9.22 7.50 15.80
N VAL A 57 -8.04 7.98 16.20
CA VAL A 57 -7.36 9.10 15.57
C VAL A 57 -6.66 8.53 14.34
N ILE A 58 -7.37 8.53 13.21
CA ILE A 58 -6.77 8.34 11.91
C ILE A 58 -5.84 9.55 11.70
N HIS A 59 -4.55 9.39 11.97
CA HIS A 59 -3.56 10.36 11.52
C HIS A 59 -3.20 10.02 10.08
N PHE A 60 -3.95 10.55 9.13
CA PHE A 60 -3.65 10.38 7.71
C PHE A 60 -2.39 11.20 7.37
N PRO A 61 -1.33 10.60 6.83
CA PRO A 61 -0.11 11.33 6.50
C PRO A 61 -0.40 12.36 5.41
N LYS A 62 -0.12 13.64 5.67
CA LYS A 62 -0.11 14.67 4.62
C LYS A 62 1.10 14.45 3.73
N GLN A 63 0.92 13.71 2.64
CA GLN A 63 1.96 13.54 1.63
C GLN A 63 1.92 14.69 0.64
N THR A 64 3.01 15.45 0.58
CA THR A 64 3.21 16.44 -0.48
C THR A 64 3.84 15.72 -1.66
N TYR A 65 3.04 15.39 -2.67
CA TYR A 65 3.60 14.94 -3.93
C TYR A 65 4.14 16.18 -4.66
N PRO A 66 5.42 16.19 -5.09
CA PRO A 66 5.86 17.21 -6.01
C PRO A 66 4.94 17.14 -7.23
N ASN A 67 4.36 18.27 -7.62
CA ASN A 67 3.68 18.41 -8.90
C ASN A 67 4.64 17.87 -9.97
N SER A 68 4.38 16.66 -10.46
CA SER A 68 5.20 16.04 -11.48
C SER A 68 4.94 16.80 -12.77
N GLY A 69 5.85 17.70 -13.11
CA GLY A 69 5.70 18.59 -14.27
C GLY A 69 4.76 19.75 -13.99
N GLU A 70 4.82 20.75 -14.85
CA GLU A 70 3.92 21.91 -14.86
C GLU A 70 2.45 21.50 -14.60
N ASP A 71 1.70 22.38 -13.96
CA ASP A 71 0.26 22.31 -13.65
C ASP A 71 -0.59 22.13 -14.94
N VAL A 72 -0.44 21.01 -15.62
CA VAL A 72 -1.27 20.58 -16.74
C VAL A 72 -2.48 19.89 -16.14
N LYS A 73 -3.24 20.62 -15.31
CA LYS A 73 -4.63 20.22 -15.08
C LYS A 73 -5.29 20.15 -16.45
N PRO A 74 -5.97 19.05 -16.79
CA PRO A 74 -6.61 18.93 -18.09
C PRO A 74 -7.54 20.13 -18.26
N LYS A 75 -7.32 20.90 -19.33
CA LYS A 75 -8.08 22.11 -19.59
C LYS A 75 -9.49 21.71 -20.02
N LEU A 76 -10.36 21.48 -19.04
CA LEU A 76 -11.73 21.07 -19.25
C LEU A 76 -12.47 22.12 -20.06
N ASN A 77 -13.26 21.68 -21.05
CA ASN A 77 -14.19 22.57 -21.72
C ASN A 77 -15.37 22.93 -20.78
N ILE A 78 -16.19 23.92 -21.18
CA ILE A 78 -17.30 24.42 -20.36
C ILE A 78 -18.29 23.30 -20.01
N LEU A 79 -18.59 22.41 -20.97
CA LEU A 79 -19.50 21.29 -20.76
C LEU A 79 -18.94 20.28 -19.74
N GLN A 80 -17.67 19.89 -19.90
CA GLN A 80 -16.97 18.99 -18.98
C GLN A 80 -16.88 19.58 -17.58
N ARG A 81 -16.62 20.88 -17.46
CA ARG A 81 -16.58 21.57 -16.17
C ARG A 81 -17.95 21.59 -15.50
N ALA A 82 -19.02 21.86 -16.26
CA ALA A 82 -20.38 21.79 -15.75
C ALA A 82 -20.76 20.37 -15.32
N ALA A 83 -20.41 19.36 -16.12
CA ALA A 83 -20.62 17.96 -15.80
C ALA A 83 -19.84 17.54 -14.54
N ALA A 84 -18.58 17.93 -14.41
CA ALA A 84 -17.76 17.68 -13.22
C ALA A 84 -18.40 18.26 -11.97
N MET A 85 -18.81 19.54 -12.01
CA MET A 85 -19.52 20.18 -10.89
C MET A 85 -20.81 19.45 -10.53
N ALA A 86 -21.64 19.10 -11.52
CA ALA A 86 -22.90 18.40 -11.27
C ALA A 86 -22.68 17.01 -10.65
N LEU A 87 -21.71 16.25 -11.15
CA LEU A 87 -21.36 14.93 -10.62
C LEU A 87 -20.77 15.03 -9.21
N ASP A 88 -19.95 16.05 -8.93
CA ASP A 88 -19.38 16.28 -7.59
C ASP A 88 -20.44 16.72 -6.58
N MET A 89 -21.45 17.50 -7.01
CA MET A 89 -22.63 17.81 -6.19
C MET A 89 -23.45 16.56 -5.90
N ALA A 90 -23.68 15.71 -6.90
CA ALA A 90 -24.40 14.45 -6.74
C ALA A 90 -23.66 13.50 -5.78
N GLU A 91 -22.32 13.41 -5.91
CA GLU A 91 -21.46 12.67 -4.99
C GLU A 91 -21.59 13.20 -3.56
N SER A 92 -21.47 14.51 -3.38
CA SER A 92 -21.60 15.14 -2.06
C SER A 92 -22.96 14.87 -1.42
N ALA A 93 -24.04 14.91 -2.20
CA ALA A 93 -25.39 14.60 -1.72
C ALA A 93 -25.56 13.12 -1.34
N LEU A 94 -25.00 12.20 -2.14
CA LEU A 94 -25.02 10.77 -1.85
C LEU A 94 -24.22 10.46 -0.57
N LEU A 95 -23.02 11.01 -0.46
CA LEU A 95 -22.17 10.91 0.72
C LEU A 95 -22.89 11.42 1.98
N SER A 96 -23.50 12.60 1.89
CA SER A 96 -24.25 13.19 3.00
C SER A 96 -25.39 12.30 3.47
N ARG A 97 -26.04 11.57 2.54
CA ARG A 97 -27.10 10.62 2.88
C ARG A 97 -26.56 9.33 3.49
N GLU A 98 -25.47 8.79 2.97
CA GLU A 98 -24.83 7.58 3.52
C GLU A 98 -24.37 7.80 4.96
N LEU A 99 -23.76 8.96 5.24
CA LEU A 99 -23.24 9.32 6.56
C LEU A 99 -24.34 9.56 7.61
N GLN A 100 -25.62 9.60 7.24
CA GLN A 100 -26.73 9.62 8.21
C GLN A 100 -26.86 8.30 8.98
N HIS A 101 -26.31 7.21 8.44
CA HIS A 101 -26.27 5.91 9.08
C HIS A 101 -24.82 5.51 9.38
N PRO A 102 -24.55 4.88 10.52
CA PRO A 102 -23.22 4.39 10.81
C PRO A 102 -22.82 3.32 9.79
N LEU A 103 -21.61 3.42 9.26
CA LEU A 103 -21.05 2.40 8.38
C LEU A 103 -20.87 1.08 9.16
N PRO A 104 -21.07 -0.08 8.50
CA PRO A 104 -20.73 -1.35 9.12
C PRO A 104 -19.23 -1.41 9.40
N LYS A 105 -18.82 -2.11 10.45
CA LYS A 105 -17.39 -2.21 10.85
C LYS A 105 -16.46 -2.71 9.74
N THR A 106 -16.99 -3.49 8.79
CA THR A 106 -16.26 -4.01 7.63
C THR A 106 -15.95 -2.93 6.59
N ALA A 107 -16.67 -1.81 6.59
CA ALA A 107 -16.47 -0.69 5.68
C ALA A 107 -16.19 0.64 6.41
N ASP A 108 -16.19 0.68 7.74
CA ASP A 108 -15.87 1.88 8.49
C ASP A 108 -14.35 2.12 8.48
N PRO A 109 -13.83 3.21 7.85
CA PRO A 109 -12.40 3.49 7.82
C PRO A 109 -11.79 3.58 9.22
N ARG A 110 -12.54 4.07 10.22
CA ARG A 110 -12.08 4.20 11.61
C ARG A 110 -11.77 2.86 12.27
N VAL A 111 -12.25 1.77 11.68
CA VAL A 111 -11.94 0.39 12.08
C VAL A 111 -10.93 -0.22 11.11
N GLN A 112 -11.15 -0.06 9.81
CA GLN A 112 -10.41 -0.76 8.75
C GLN A 112 -8.97 -0.27 8.56
N ILE A 113 -8.69 1.00 8.88
CA ILE A 113 -7.35 1.61 8.78
C ILE A 113 -6.86 2.17 10.12
N ALA A 114 -7.28 1.55 11.22
CA ALA A 114 -6.83 1.90 12.56
C ALA A 114 -5.48 1.25 12.92
N GLY A 115 -4.71 1.91 13.79
CA GLY A 115 -3.47 1.36 14.33
C GLY A 115 -2.45 1.03 13.24
N ASN A 116 -1.92 -0.19 13.25
CA ASN A 116 -0.89 -0.63 12.28
C ASN A 116 -1.43 -0.84 10.86
N PHE A 117 -2.73 -0.68 10.63
CA PHE A 117 -3.34 -0.67 9.29
C PHE A 117 -3.48 0.74 8.73
N ALA A 118 -3.10 1.77 9.49
CA ALA A 118 -3.08 3.14 9.01
C ALA A 118 -2.06 3.29 7.87
N PRO A 119 -2.36 4.14 6.87
CA PRO A 119 -1.46 4.37 5.75
C PRO A 119 -0.17 5.07 6.20
N VAL A 120 0.94 4.73 5.55
CA VAL A 120 2.24 5.34 5.76
C VAL A 120 2.71 6.05 4.49
N PRO A 121 3.56 7.08 4.62
CA PRO A 121 4.13 7.75 3.46
C PRO A 121 5.18 6.87 2.77
N GLU A 122 5.44 7.19 1.51
CA GLU A 122 6.61 6.64 0.80
C GLU A 122 7.90 6.99 1.54
N GLN A 123 8.85 6.08 1.49
CA GLN A 123 10.19 6.30 2.00
C GLN A 123 11.19 6.05 0.86
N PRO A 124 12.03 7.05 0.54
CA PRO A 124 13.15 6.82 -0.36
C PRO A 124 14.11 5.80 0.27
N VAL A 125 15.05 5.30 -0.52
CA VAL A 125 16.00 4.29 -0.05
C VAL A 125 16.78 4.83 1.14
N LYS A 126 16.61 4.19 2.29
CA LYS A 126 17.40 4.39 3.50
C LYS A 126 18.43 3.28 3.59
N HIS A 127 19.69 3.64 3.41
CA HIS A 127 20.82 2.74 3.53
C HIS A 127 21.23 2.56 5.00
N SER A 128 22.02 1.51 5.26
CA SER A 128 22.68 1.28 6.56
C SER A 128 21.71 1.32 7.73
N LEU A 129 20.66 0.51 7.65
CA LEU A 129 19.73 0.33 8.74
C LEU A 129 20.46 -0.26 9.96
N PRO A 130 20.12 0.16 11.19
CA PRO A 130 20.69 -0.43 12.39
C PRO A 130 20.31 -1.91 12.48
N VAL A 131 21.30 -2.75 12.76
CA VAL A 131 21.15 -4.20 12.88
C VAL A 131 21.59 -4.61 14.27
N ASP A 132 20.69 -5.22 15.04
CA ASP A 132 21.03 -5.90 16.28
C ASP A 132 21.45 -7.35 15.98
N GLY A 133 22.70 -7.68 16.28
CA GLY A 133 23.29 -8.99 15.99
C GLY A 133 24.02 -9.04 14.64
N ILE A 134 24.01 -10.21 13.99
CA ILE A 134 24.77 -10.44 12.74
C ILE A 134 23.83 -11.02 11.69
N ILE A 135 23.72 -10.36 10.54
CA ILE A 135 23.04 -10.91 9.37
C ILE A 135 23.91 -12.04 8.80
N PRO A 136 23.40 -13.28 8.67
CA PRO A 136 24.16 -14.38 8.09
C PRO A 136 24.61 -14.07 6.66
N SER A 137 25.89 -14.31 6.35
CA SER A 137 26.47 -14.06 5.01
C SER A 137 25.80 -14.85 3.87
N CYS A 138 25.08 -15.92 4.20
CA CYS A 138 24.27 -16.69 3.25
C CYS A 138 23.02 -15.92 2.75
N ILE A 139 22.62 -14.84 3.43
CA ILE A 139 21.46 -14.03 3.08
C ILE A 139 21.93 -12.85 2.22
N ASN A 140 21.59 -12.92 0.94
CA ASN A 140 21.79 -11.84 -0.02
C ASN A 140 20.59 -11.82 -0.97
N GLY A 141 19.90 -10.68 -1.06
CA GLY A 141 18.69 -10.51 -1.85
C GLY A 141 17.75 -9.46 -1.30
N VAL A 142 16.53 -9.42 -1.85
CA VAL A 142 15.52 -8.43 -1.50
C VAL A 142 14.27 -9.13 -0.99
N TYR A 143 13.84 -8.75 0.21
CA TYR A 143 12.52 -9.10 0.74
C TYR A 143 11.51 -8.05 0.31
N LEU A 144 10.42 -8.50 -0.33
CA LEU A 144 9.35 -7.63 -0.82
C LEU A 144 8.04 -7.99 -0.12
N GLN A 145 7.29 -6.97 0.29
CA GLN A 145 5.94 -7.11 0.83
C GLN A 145 5.03 -6.11 0.13
N ASN A 146 3.89 -6.59 -0.36
CA ASN A 146 2.84 -5.75 -0.93
C ASN A 146 1.68 -5.65 0.07
N GLY A 147 0.98 -4.53 0.04
CA GLY A 147 -0.16 -4.28 0.92
C GLY A 147 -0.99 -3.09 0.46
N ALA A 148 -2.17 -2.97 1.05
CA ALA A 148 -3.06 -1.84 0.84
C ALA A 148 -2.60 -0.66 1.70
N ASN A 149 -2.46 0.49 1.09
CA ASN A 149 -2.08 1.74 1.71
C ASN A 149 -2.85 2.84 0.98
N PRO A 150 -4.06 3.24 1.41
CA PRO A 150 -4.81 4.26 0.70
C PRO A 150 -4.03 5.57 0.64
N LEU A 151 -3.88 6.12 -0.57
CA LEU A 151 -3.14 7.36 -0.78
C LEU A 151 -3.88 8.57 -0.22
N PHE A 152 -5.19 8.64 -0.51
CA PHE A 152 -6.07 9.69 -0.04
C PHE A 152 -6.98 9.16 1.06
N GLU A 153 -7.33 10.05 1.99
CA GLU A 153 -8.27 9.73 3.06
C GLU A 153 -9.61 9.27 2.48
N PRO A 154 -10.12 8.09 2.88
CA PRO A 154 -11.42 7.64 2.41
C PRO A 154 -12.53 8.57 2.90
N VAL A 155 -13.29 9.13 1.96
CA VAL A 155 -14.43 10.02 2.25
C VAL A 155 -15.70 9.26 2.63
N ALA A 156 -15.69 7.94 2.48
CA ALA A 156 -16.83 7.06 2.71
C ALA A 156 -16.37 5.64 3.11
N GLY A 157 -17.21 4.65 2.84
CA GLY A 157 -16.91 3.25 3.15
C GLY A 157 -15.56 2.79 2.55
N HIS A 158 -14.74 2.17 3.37
CA HIS A 158 -13.42 1.65 3.00
C HIS A 158 -13.16 0.35 3.72
N HIS A 159 -12.92 -0.72 2.96
CA HIS A 159 -12.42 -1.98 3.49
C HIS A 159 -10.88 -1.99 3.44
N LEU A 160 -10.23 -2.75 4.32
CA LEU A 160 -8.77 -2.96 4.33
C LEU A 160 -8.15 -3.32 2.97
N PHE A 161 -8.93 -3.88 2.03
CA PHE A 161 -8.44 -4.32 0.72
C PHE A 161 -8.66 -3.29 -0.40
N ASP A 162 -9.31 -2.16 -0.10
CA ASP A 162 -9.61 -1.12 -1.08
C ASP A 162 -8.49 -0.07 -1.22
N GLY A 163 -7.46 -0.14 -0.37
CA GLY A 163 -6.32 0.79 -0.40
C GLY A 163 -5.38 0.54 -1.58
N ASP A 164 -4.66 1.58 -1.99
CA ASP A 164 -3.72 1.53 -3.10
C ASP A 164 -2.54 0.61 -2.80
N GLY A 165 -2.00 -0.08 -3.80
CA GLY A 165 -0.88 -1.00 -3.62
C GLY A 165 0.41 -0.26 -3.30
N MET A 166 1.02 -0.57 -2.15
CA MET A 166 2.35 -0.10 -1.79
C MET A 166 3.29 -1.27 -1.52
N VAL A 167 4.46 -1.23 -2.14
CA VAL A 167 5.50 -2.24 -2.01
C VAL A 167 6.57 -1.75 -1.04
N HIS A 168 6.84 -2.56 -0.02
CA HIS A 168 7.95 -2.41 0.91
C HIS A 168 9.08 -3.33 0.47
N ALA A 169 10.30 -2.81 0.47
CA ALA A 169 11.50 -3.54 0.10
C ALA A 169 12.55 -3.44 1.20
N VAL A 170 13.06 -4.58 1.65
CA VAL A 170 14.28 -4.67 2.46
C VAL A 170 15.34 -5.38 1.64
N SER A 171 16.37 -4.66 1.23
CA SER A 171 17.51 -5.22 0.50
C SER A 171 18.64 -5.52 1.48
N ILE A 172 19.13 -6.76 1.45
CA ILE A 172 20.21 -7.26 2.29
C ILE A 172 21.38 -7.66 1.40
N ASN A 173 22.54 -7.08 1.65
CA ASN A 173 23.76 -7.39 0.92
C ASN A 173 24.98 -7.34 1.86
N ASN A 174 25.73 -8.44 1.93
CA ASN A 174 26.99 -8.53 2.67
C ASN A 174 26.93 -8.03 4.13
N GLY A 175 25.83 -8.31 4.83
CA GLY A 175 25.66 -7.88 6.23
C GLY A 175 25.05 -6.50 6.41
N ASP A 176 24.87 -5.73 5.33
CA ASP A 176 24.17 -4.44 5.34
C ASP A 176 22.70 -4.60 4.90
N ALA A 177 21.84 -3.73 5.40
CA ALA A 177 20.41 -3.69 5.12
C ALA A 177 19.97 -2.28 4.72
N SER A 178 19.11 -2.20 3.70
CA SER A 178 18.47 -0.96 3.25
C SER A 178 16.96 -1.16 3.09
N TYR A 179 16.20 -0.09 3.26
CA TYR A 179 14.73 -0.12 3.17
C TYR A 179 14.19 0.98 2.27
N ALA A 180 13.11 0.68 1.55
CA ALA A 180 12.30 1.66 0.84
C ALA A 180 10.84 1.18 0.80
N CYS A 181 9.91 2.12 0.64
CA CYS A 181 8.53 1.81 0.28
C CYS A 181 7.99 2.80 -0.76
N ARG A 182 7.33 2.27 -1.79
CA ARG A 182 6.76 3.04 -2.90
C ARG A 182 5.42 2.51 -3.32
N PHE A 183 4.53 3.41 -3.72
CA PHE A 183 3.28 3.04 -4.35
C PHE A 183 3.53 2.39 -5.70
N THR A 184 2.66 1.45 -6.06
CA THR A 184 2.56 0.99 -7.43
C THR A 184 1.85 2.05 -8.25
N GLU A 185 2.47 2.50 -9.34
CA GLU A 185 1.89 3.47 -10.26
C GLU A 185 0.79 2.84 -11.12
N THR A 186 -0.34 2.55 -10.49
CA THR A 186 -1.56 2.11 -11.20
C THR A 186 -2.20 3.28 -11.93
N GLN A 187 -2.90 3.00 -13.03
CA GLN A 187 -3.63 4.03 -13.79
C GLN A 187 -4.67 4.76 -12.94
N ARG A 188 -5.31 4.03 -12.01
CA ARG A 188 -6.16 4.60 -10.97
C ARG A 188 -5.39 5.62 -10.12
N LEU A 189 -4.27 5.22 -9.54
CA LEU A 189 -3.50 6.06 -8.62
C LEU A 189 -2.97 7.32 -9.31
N LEU A 190 -2.47 7.18 -10.54
CA LEU A 190 -1.95 8.30 -11.31
C LEU A 190 -3.05 9.35 -11.57
N GLN A 191 -4.25 8.92 -11.95
CA GLN A 191 -5.38 9.83 -12.16
C GLN A 191 -5.87 10.47 -10.86
N GLU A 192 -5.97 9.71 -9.76
CA GLU A 192 -6.36 10.28 -8.46
C GLU A 192 -5.30 11.28 -7.94
N LYS A 193 -4.01 11.05 -8.22
CA LYS A 193 -2.92 12.01 -7.95
C LYS A 193 -3.08 13.31 -8.76
N GLU A 194 -3.35 13.20 -10.06
CA GLU A 194 -3.57 14.34 -10.95
C GLU A 194 -4.79 15.18 -10.52
N LEU A 195 -5.86 14.51 -10.09
CA LEU A 195 -7.08 15.15 -9.61
C LEU A 195 -6.99 15.62 -8.14
N GLY A 196 -5.99 15.15 -7.39
CA GLY A 196 -5.76 15.48 -5.99
C GLY A 196 -6.83 14.95 -5.03
N ARG A 197 -7.61 13.95 -5.45
CA ARG A 197 -8.73 13.40 -4.67
C ARG A 197 -9.08 11.97 -5.10
N PRO A 198 -9.74 11.17 -4.23
CA PRO A 198 -10.28 9.88 -4.65
C PRO A 198 -11.45 10.07 -5.62
N VAL A 199 -11.50 9.28 -6.70
CA VAL A 199 -12.55 9.37 -7.74
C VAL A 199 -13.03 7.99 -8.18
N PHE A 200 -12.18 6.96 -8.09
CA PHE A 200 -12.55 5.60 -8.44
C PHE A 200 -13.30 4.95 -7.27
N PRO A 201 -14.42 4.27 -7.51
CA PRO A 201 -15.17 3.62 -6.45
C PRO A 201 -14.33 2.54 -5.76
N LYS A 202 -14.60 2.30 -4.47
CA LYS A 202 -13.97 1.24 -3.68
C LYS A 202 -14.75 -0.07 -3.84
N ALA A 203 -14.04 -1.16 -4.17
CA ALA A 203 -14.67 -2.40 -4.59
C ALA A 203 -15.51 -3.04 -3.47
N ILE A 204 -15.02 -3.03 -2.23
CA ILE A 204 -15.72 -3.65 -1.09
C ILE A 204 -16.42 -2.59 -0.26
N GLY A 205 -15.72 -1.54 0.15
CA GLY A 205 -16.22 -0.52 1.08
C GLY A 205 -17.38 0.30 0.53
N GLU A 206 -17.49 0.44 -0.79
CA GLU A 206 -18.50 1.28 -1.43
C GLU A 206 -19.45 0.50 -2.35
N LEU A 207 -18.92 -0.38 -3.21
CA LEU A 207 -19.72 -1.04 -4.23
C LEU A 207 -20.61 -2.17 -3.69
N HIS A 208 -20.23 -2.77 -2.55
CA HIS A 208 -21.07 -3.77 -1.85
C HIS A 208 -22.12 -3.14 -0.91
N GLY A 209 -22.21 -1.81 -0.86
CA GLY A 209 -23.22 -1.07 -0.10
C GLY A 209 -24.50 -0.79 -0.92
N HIS A 210 -25.55 -0.31 -0.25
CA HIS A 210 -26.82 0.05 -0.90
C HIS A 210 -26.70 1.15 -1.97
N SER A 211 -25.63 1.96 -1.91
CA SER A 211 -25.32 3.04 -2.84
C SER A 211 -24.33 2.65 -3.95
N GLY A 212 -23.87 1.39 -3.97
CA GLY A 212 -22.85 0.93 -4.91
C GLY A 212 -23.22 1.19 -6.37
N ILE A 213 -24.47 0.94 -6.75
CA ILE A 213 -24.97 1.20 -8.11
C ILE A 213 -24.89 2.71 -8.45
N ALA A 214 -25.25 3.59 -7.52
CA ALA A 214 -25.18 5.03 -7.74
C ALA A 214 -23.73 5.51 -7.95
N ARG A 215 -22.79 5.01 -7.15
CA ARG A 215 -21.36 5.29 -7.34
C ARG A 215 -20.83 4.77 -8.66
N LEU A 216 -21.23 3.56 -9.05
CA LEU A 216 -20.84 2.97 -10.32
C LEU A 216 -21.37 3.78 -11.51
N MET A 217 -22.65 4.19 -11.47
CA MET A 217 -23.23 5.05 -12.50
C MET A 217 -22.49 6.39 -12.60
N MET A 218 -22.16 7.01 -11.47
CA MET A 218 -21.43 8.27 -11.43
C MET A 218 -20.00 8.13 -11.97
N PHE A 219 -19.32 7.03 -11.66
CA PHE A 219 -18.01 6.70 -12.20
C PHE A 219 -18.04 6.55 -13.73
N TYR A 220 -19.01 5.81 -14.28
CA TYR A 220 -19.17 5.70 -15.73
C TYR A 220 -19.59 7.01 -16.38
N ALA A 221 -20.43 7.82 -15.73
CA ALA A 221 -20.77 9.15 -16.21
C ALA A 221 -19.52 10.05 -16.30
N ARG A 222 -18.64 10.03 -15.29
CA ARG A 222 -17.33 10.71 -15.36
C ARG A 222 -16.50 10.21 -16.55
N GLY A 223 -16.52 8.91 -16.81
CA GLY A 223 -15.90 8.32 -18.01
C GLY A 223 -16.48 8.84 -19.32
N LEU A 224 -17.81 8.95 -19.44
CA LEU A 224 -18.50 9.44 -20.64
C LEU A 224 -18.16 10.91 -20.94
N PHE A 225 -17.97 11.73 -19.91
CA PHE A 225 -17.54 13.12 -20.07
C PHE A 225 -16.02 13.29 -20.23
N GLY A 226 -15.25 12.20 -20.24
CA GLY A 226 -13.79 12.24 -20.34
C GLY A 226 -13.11 12.85 -19.11
N LEU A 227 -13.74 12.75 -17.93
CA LEU A 227 -13.21 13.23 -16.66
C LEU A 227 -12.32 12.17 -15.97
N VAL A 228 -12.50 10.90 -16.34
CA VAL A 228 -11.74 9.75 -15.84
C VAL A 228 -11.58 8.74 -16.97
N ASP A 229 -10.39 8.17 -17.13
CA ASP A 229 -10.14 7.05 -18.04
C ASP A 229 -10.13 5.72 -17.28
N HIS A 230 -11.13 4.89 -17.54
CA HIS A 230 -11.27 3.56 -16.94
C HIS A 230 -10.84 2.44 -17.90
N LYS A 231 -10.47 2.75 -19.14
CA LYS A 231 -10.15 1.74 -20.17
C LYS A 231 -8.81 1.07 -19.93
N GLN A 232 -7.90 1.73 -19.22
CA GLN A 232 -6.56 1.23 -18.91
C GLN A 232 -6.51 0.41 -17.60
N GLY A 233 -7.68 0.08 -17.04
CA GLY A 233 -7.82 -0.70 -15.81
C GLY A 233 -8.02 0.17 -14.57
N THR A 234 -8.71 -0.41 -13.58
CA THR A 234 -9.13 0.27 -12.34
C THR A 234 -8.55 -0.38 -11.07
N GLY A 235 -7.66 -1.37 -11.25
CA GLY A 235 -7.11 -2.18 -10.17
C GLY A 235 -6.15 -1.42 -9.25
N VAL A 236 -6.11 -1.83 -7.98
CA VAL A 236 -5.29 -1.20 -6.92
C VAL A 236 -3.92 -1.83 -6.72
N ALA A 237 -3.66 -3.02 -7.29
CA ALA A 237 -2.35 -3.71 -7.24
C ALA A 237 -1.80 -4.04 -5.83
N ASN A 238 -2.65 -4.35 -4.86
CA ASN A 238 -2.26 -4.60 -3.45
C ASN A 238 -2.25 -6.09 -3.01
N ALA A 239 -2.69 -7.01 -3.89
CA ALA A 239 -3.03 -8.38 -3.50
C ALA A 239 -1.85 -9.37 -3.46
N GLY A 240 -0.66 -8.97 -3.91
CA GLY A 240 0.53 -9.84 -3.95
C GLY A 240 1.54 -9.39 -4.99
N LEU A 241 2.68 -10.08 -5.05
CA LEU A 241 3.75 -9.85 -6.03
C LEU A 241 4.17 -11.20 -6.59
N VAL A 242 4.68 -11.27 -7.82
CA VAL A 242 5.46 -12.45 -8.21
C VAL A 242 6.67 -11.99 -9.01
N TYR A 243 7.82 -12.60 -8.72
CA TYR A 243 8.97 -12.42 -9.59
C TYR A 243 8.98 -13.49 -10.67
N PHE A 244 8.85 -13.03 -11.90
CA PHE A 244 9.08 -13.84 -13.08
C PHE A 244 10.30 -13.32 -13.82
N ASN A 245 11.25 -14.21 -14.08
CA ASN A 245 12.45 -13.89 -14.83
C ASN A 245 12.10 -13.93 -16.32
N VAL A 246 11.89 -12.77 -16.96
CA VAL A 246 11.75 -12.70 -18.42
C VAL A 246 13.16 -12.54 -19.00
N SER A 247 13.77 -13.66 -19.41
CA SER A 247 14.96 -13.63 -20.24
C SER A 247 14.53 -13.45 -21.69
N ILE A 248 14.64 -12.23 -22.23
CA ILE A 248 14.77 -12.04 -23.68
C ILE A 248 16.21 -11.62 -23.91
N GLU A 249 17.03 -12.62 -24.20
CA GLU A 249 18.42 -12.43 -24.55
C GLU A 249 18.49 -12.01 -26.02
N PHE A 250 18.90 -10.78 -26.31
CA PHE A 250 19.75 -10.43 -27.46
C PHE A 250 20.43 -9.07 -27.19
N HIS A 251 21.77 -9.07 -27.27
CA HIS A 251 22.76 -7.99 -27.17
C HIS A 251 23.30 -7.54 -25.78
N PRO A 252 24.62 -7.25 -25.67
CA PRO A 252 25.32 -7.02 -24.41
C PRO A 252 25.17 -5.56 -24.00
N LEU A 253 24.17 -5.28 -23.19
CA LEU A 253 24.02 -4.00 -22.49
C LEU A 253 24.05 -4.25 -20.98
N PRO A 254 24.45 -3.26 -20.16
CA PRO A 254 24.54 -3.40 -18.70
C PRO A 254 23.22 -3.89 -18.11
N PRO A 255 23.24 -4.56 -16.92
CA PRO A 255 22.05 -5.18 -16.35
C PRO A 255 20.91 -4.15 -16.26
N SER A 256 19.81 -4.46 -16.95
CA SER A 256 18.60 -3.66 -16.98
C SER A 256 18.01 -3.49 -15.58
N PRO A 257 17.25 -2.41 -15.33
CA PRO A 257 16.48 -2.27 -14.09
C PRO A 257 15.58 -3.50 -13.91
N ILE A 258 15.49 -3.99 -12.67
CA ILE A 258 14.65 -5.14 -12.32
C ILE A 258 13.19 -4.74 -12.53
N THR A 259 12.56 -5.25 -13.59
CA THR A 259 11.12 -5.11 -13.79
C THR A 259 10.37 -6.05 -12.85
N LEU A 260 9.71 -5.49 -11.83
CA LEU A 260 8.78 -6.24 -10.99
C LEU A 260 7.38 -6.21 -11.63
N SER A 261 6.94 -7.36 -12.16
CA SER A 261 5.56 -7.50 -12.62
C SER A 261 4.65 -7.77 -11.44
N ILE A 262 3.84 -6.77 -11.07
CA ILE A 262 2.77 -6.98 -10.11
C ILE A 262 1.65 -7.69 -10.85
N LEU A 263 1.37 -8.94 -10.47
CA LEU A 263 0.20 -9.64 -11.00
C LEU A 263 -1.05 -8.96 -10.43
N GLN A 264 -1.64 -8.05 -11.21
CA GLN A 264 -3.01 -7.63 -10.97
C GLN A 264 -3.92 -8.76 -11.46
N SER A 265 -4.70 -9.34 -10.54
CA SER A 265 -5.91 -10.05 -10.94
C SER A 265 -6.83 -8.98 -11.54
N ASN A 266 -7.07 -9.06 -12.85
CA ASN A 266 -8.16 -8.33 -13.48
C ASN A 266 -9.47 -8.96 -13.01
N ALA A 267 -9.83 -8.74 -11.76
CA ALA A 267 -11.17 -8.98 -11.27
C ALA A 267 -12.03 -7.78 -11.70
N ILE A 268 -12.75 -7.96 -12.80
CA ILE A 268 -14.04 -7.32 -13.04
C ILE A 268 -15.09 -8.28 -12.51
#